data_AF-A0A7V9VNE0-F1
#
_entry.id   AF-A0A7V9VNE0-F1
#
_cell.length_a   1.000
_cell.length_b   1.000
_cell.length_c   1.000
_cell.angle_alpha   90.00
_cell.angle_beta   90.00
_cell.angle_gamma   90.00
#
_symmetry.space_group_name_H-M   'P 1'
#
loop_
_entity.id
_entity.type
_entity.pdbx_description
1 polymer ?
#
loop_
_entity_poly.entity_id
_entity_poly.type
_entity_poly.pdbx_seq_one_letter_code
_entity_poly.pdbx_strand_id
1 'polypeptide(L)'
;METFPDLGALSDQELKALIEELTEQERKVSYERRILHGKIDILRAELVNRLRAKREGGEALISGSDVEALTDILSGRGQKEAAP
;
A
#
# COMPACT_ATOMS: atom_id res chain seq x y z
N MET A 1 20.98 -5.74 -0.01
CA MET A 1 21.00 -4.27 -0.01
C MET A 1 21.94 -3.87 -1.12
N GLU A 2 21.43 -3.33 -2.22
CA GLU A 2 22.30 -2.85 -3.30
C GLU A 2 23.21 -1.77 -2.71
N THR A 3 24.51 -1.99 -2.83
CA THR A 3 25.51 -1.08 -2.29
C THR A 3 25.64 0.06 -3.28
N PHE A 4 25.47 1.31 -2.82
CA PHE A 4 25.64 2.48 -3.68
C PHE A 4 27.02 2.42 -4.36
N PRO A 5 27.11 2.70 -5.68
CA PRO A 5 28.39 2.69 -6.37
C PRO A 5 29.34 3.74 -5.78
N ASP A 6 30.64 3.49 -5.87
CA ASP A 6 31.65 4.47 -5.48
C ASP A 6 31.59 5.69 -6.42
N LEU A 7 30.89 6.73 -5.96
CA LEU A 7 30.63 7.93 -6.73
C LEU A 7 31.92 8.70 -7.08
N GLY A 8 33.00 8.52 -6.29
CA GLY A 8 34.29 9.16 -6.55
C GLY A 8 35.06 8.56 -7.73
N ALA A 9 34.69 7.36 -8.17
CA ALA A 9 35.29 6.67 -9.30
C ALA A 9 34.56 6.91 -10.64
N LEU A 10 33.39 7.53 -10.61
CA LEU A 10 32.59 7.82 -11.81
C LEU A 10 33.05 9.13 -12.46
N SER A 11 33.16 9.13 -13.79
CA SER A 11 33.24 10.36 -14.57
C SER A 11 31.91 11.12 -14.54
N ASP A 12 31.95 12.42 -14.86
CA ASP A 12 30.74 13.26 -14.99
C ASP A 12 29.70 12.67 -15.95
N GLN A 13 30.15 11.98 -17.00
CA GLN A 13 29.26 11.35 -17.97
C GLN A 13 28.57 10.11 -17.39
N GLU A 14 29.31 9.26 -16.69
CA GLU A 14 28.78 8.08 -16.03
C GLU A 14 27.81 8.46 -14.91
N LEU A 15 28.14 9.50 -14.14
CA LEU A 15 27.26 10.03 -13.10
C LEU A 15 25.94 10.55 -13.68
N LYS A 16 25.97 11.29 -14.79
CA LYS A 16 24.75 11.74 -15.48
C LYS A 16 23.90 10.58 -15.98
N ALA A 17 24.54 9.56 -16.57
CA ALA A 17 23.84 8.38 -17.05
C ALA A 17 23.17 7.61 -15.90
N LEU A 18 23.87 7.45 -14.77
CA LEU A 18 23.32 6.79 -13.58
C LEU A 18 22.14 7.56 -12.98
N ILE A 19 22.22 8.89 -12.92
CA ILE A 19 21.10 9.75 -12.46
C ILE A 19 19.89 9.56 -13.39
N GLU A 20 20.09 9.55 -14.70
CA GLU A 20 19.01 9.37 -15.67
C GLU A 20 18.35 7.99 -15.52
N GLU A 21 19.16 6.94 -15.39
CA GLU A 21 18.67 5.57 -15.16
C GLU A 21 17.83 5.48 -13.88
N LEU A 22 18.38 5.91 -12.75
CA LEU A 22 17.68 5.85 -11.46
C LEU A 22 16.42 6.71 -11.45
N THR A 23 16.45 7.86 -12.13
CA THR A 23 15.26 8.71 -12.29
C THR A 23 14.17 8.01 -13.10
N GLU A 24 14.54 7.28 -14.16
CA GLU A 24 13.57 6.54 -14.97
C GLU A 24 13.00 5.33 -14.21
N GLN A 25 13.84 4.63 -13.44
CA GLN A 25 13.38 3.56 -12.54
C GLN A 25 12.41 4.11 -11.48
N GLU A 26 12.73 5.25 -10.86
CA GLU A 26 11.84 5.92 -9.90
C GLU A 26 10.48 6.26 -10.54
N ARG A 27 10.48 6.83 -11.75
CA ARG A 27 9.23 7.19 -12.45
C ARG A 27 8.34 5.99 -12.68
N LYS A 28 8.90 4.83 -13.03
CA LYS A 28 8.14 3.59 -13.23
C LYS A 28 7.49 3.14 -11.92
N VAL A 29 8.25 3.10 -10.83
CA VAL A 29 7.71 2.76 -9.49
C VAL A 29 6.63 3.75 -9.07
N SER A 30 6.83 5.04 -9.30
CA SER A 30 5.87 6.09 -8.99
C SER A 30 4.61 6.02 -9.86
N TYR A 31 4.71 5.56 -11.11
CA TYR A 31 3.55 5.29 -11.95
C TYR A 31 2.73 4.11 -11.41
N GLU A 32 3.37 2.97 -11.13
CA GLU A 32 2.70 1.80 -10.57
C GLU A 32 2.03 2.10 -9.23
N ARG A 33 2.73 2.84 -8.36
CA ARG A 33 2.16 3.35 -7.10
C ARG A 33 0.87 4.13 -7.34
N ARG A 34 0.86 5.10 -8.26
CA ARG A 34 -0.34 5.91 -8.55
C ARG A 34 -1.49 5.06 -9.07
N ILE A 35 -1.24 4.07 -9.93
CA ILE A 35 -2.27 3.16 -10.42
C ILE A 35 -2.87 2.34 -9.28
N LEU A 36 -2.04 1.80 -8.40
CA LEU A 36 -2.51 1.03 -7.24
C LEU A 36 -3.32 1.90 -6.27
N HIS A 37 -2.85 3.10 -5.96
CA HIS A 37 -3.59 4.06 -5.14
C HIS A 37 -4.95 4.38 -5.74
N GLY A 38 -5.03 4.67 -7.05
CA GLY A 38 -6.30 4.94 -7.73
C GLY A 38 -7.28 3.77 -7.65
N LYS A 39 -6.80 2.52 -7.83
CA LYS A 39 -7.63 1.32 -7.65
C LYS A 39 -8.13 1.18 -6.21
N ILE A 40 -7.27 1.38 -5.23
CA ILE A 40 -7.61 1.32 -3.81
C ILE A 40 -8.68 2.37 -3.48
N ASP A 41 -8.54 3.59 -3.99
CA ASP A 41 -9.46 4.68 -3.69
C ASP A 41 -10.86 4.44 -4.29
N ILE A 42 -10.94 3.88 -5.51
CA ILE A 42 -12.21 3.45 -6.11
C ILE A 42 -12.88 2.38 -5.23
N LEU A 43 -12.13 1.37 -4.80
CA LEU A 43 -12.65 0.29 -3.95
C LEU A 43 -13.09 0.80 -2.58
N ARG A 44 -12.35 1.73 -1.99
CA ARG A 44 -12.72 2.39 -0.73
C ARG A 44 -14.00 3.20 -0.88
N ALA A 45 -14.16 3.94 -1.96
CA ALA A 45 -15.38 4.71 -2.24
C ALA A 45 -16.60 3.78 -2.35
N GLU A 46 -16.46 2.67 -3.07
CA GLU A 46 -17.51 1.66 -3.18
C GLU A 46 -17.85 1.02 -1.82
N LEU A 47 -16.84 0.68 -1.01
CA LEU A 47 -17.06 0.16 0.34
C LEU A 47 -17.85 1.15 1.20
N VAL A 48 -17.49 2.43 1.17
CA VAL A 48 -18.21 3.49 1.88
C VAL A 48 -19.65 3.60 1.38
N ASN A 49 -19.89 3.54 0.07
CA ASN A 49 -21.24 3.56 -0.51
C ASN A 49 -22.08 2.38 -0.01
N ARG A 50 -21.53 1.16 0.00
CA ARG A 50 -22.22 -0.03 0.52
C ARG A 50 -22.55 0.10 2.00
N LEU A 51 -21.63 0.60 2.82
CA LEU A 51 -21.87 0.81 4.24
C LEU A 51 -22.99 1.83 4.46
N ARG A 52 -23.01 2.93 3.69
CA ARG A 52 -24.11 3.91 3.75
C ARG A 52 -25.46 3.27 3.39
N ALA A 53 -25.51 2.50 2.30
CA ALA A 53 -26.73 1.80 1.88
C ALA A 53 -27.23 0.81 2.94
N LYS A 54 -26.33 0.04 3.57
CA LYS A 54 -26.67 -0.85 4.69
C LYS A 54 -27.28 -0.11 5.87
N ARG A 55 -26.67 1.02 6.26
CA ARG A 55 -27.18 1.87 7.34
C ARG A 55 -28.58 2.41 7.02
N GLU A 56 -28.82 2.85 5.79
CA GLU A 56 -30.13 3.34 5.33
C GLU A 56 -31.18 2.22 5.31
N GLY A 57 -30.78 1.00 4.98
CA GLY A 57 -31.60 -0.21 5.06
C GLY A 57 -31.85 -0.75 6.47
N GLY A 58 -31.30 -0.11 7.52
CA GLY A 58 -31.44 -0.54 8.92
C GLY A 58 -30.56 -1.72 9.31
N GLU A 59 -29.59 -2.10 8.48
CA GLU A 59 -28.60 -3.12 8.81
C GLU A 59 -27.52 -2.56 9.75
N ALA A 60 -27.03 -3.39 10.67
CA ALA A 60 -25.94 -3.03 11.55
C ALA A 60 -24.62 -2.85 10.76
N LEU A 61 -23.95 -1.70 10.94
CA LEU A 61 -22.67 -1.37 10.30
C LEU A 61 -21.48 -2.14 10.89
N ILE A 62 -21.60 -2.54 12.14
CA ILE A 62 -20.61 -3.31 12.89
C ILE A 62 -21.34 -4.57 13.34
N SER A 63 -20.86 -5.72 12.88
CA SER A 63 -21.35 -7.03 13.30
C SER A 63 -20.66 -7.48 14.59
N GLY A 64 -21.25 -8.46 15.28
CA GLY A 64 -20.59 -9.08 16.44
C GLY A 64 -19.22 -9.70 16.09
N SER A 65 -19.08 -10.24 14.88
CA SER A 65 -17.81 -10.77 14.37
C SER A 65 -16.75 -9.68 14.16
N ASP A 66 -17.13 -8.45 13.79
CA ASP A 66 -16.17 -7.33 13.68
C ASP A 66 -15.60 -6.97 15.06
N VAL A 67 -16.41 -7.05 16.12
CA VAL A 67 -16.00 -6.82 17.51
C VAL A 67 -15.08 -7.93 18.00
N GLU A 68 -15.36 -9.19 17.68
CA GLU A 68 -14.47 -10.32 17.98
C GLU A 68 -13.11 -10.17 17.30
N ALA A 69 -13.08 -9.85 16.00
CA ALA A 69 -11.83 -9.64 15.26
C ALA A 69 -11.00 -8.48 15.84
N LEU A 70 -11.64 -7.36 16.21
CA LEU A 70 -10.99 -6.26 16.92
C LEU A 70 -10.43 -6.69 18.28
N THR A 71 -11.17 -7.52 19.02
CA THR A 71 -10.74 -8.07 20.30
C THR A 71 -9.51 -8.95 20.14
N ASP A 72 -9.44 -9.77 19.10
CA ASP A 72 -8.27 -10.61 18.81
C ASP A 72 -7.03 -9.82 18.38
N ILE A 73 -7.22 -8.74 17.60
CA ILE A 73 -6.13 -7.82 17.24
C ILE A 73 -5.59 -7.12 18.50
N LEU A 74 -6.46 -6.54 19.33
CA LEU A 74 -6.08 -5.78 20.52
C LEU A 74 -5.50 -6.65 21.64
N SER A 75 -5.92 -7.92 21.70
CA SER A 75 -5.36 -8.91 22.65
C SER A 75 -4.10 -9.61 22.12
N GLY A 76 -3.61 -9.25 20.93
CA GLY A 76 -2.39 -9.82 20.35
C GLY A 76 -2.54 -11.26 19.83
N ARG A 77 -3.78 -11.74 19.67
CA ARG A 77 -4.10 -13.08 19.14
C ARG A 77 -4.16 -13.14 17.62
N GLY A 78 -4.32 -11.99 16.94
CA GLY A 78 -4.47 -11.89 15.48
C GLY A 78 -3.19 -12.02 14.62
N GLN A 79 -1.99 -12.16 15.19
CA GLN A 79 -0.74 -12.30 14.43
C GLN A 79 -0.30 -13.76 14.18
N LYS A 80 -1.19 -14.74 14.37
CA LYS A 80 -0.86 -16.17 14.32
C LYS A 80 -1.35 -16.89 13.06
N GLU A 81 -1.43 -16.23 11.90
CA GLU A 81 -1.79 -16.95 10.66
C GLU A 81 -1.31 -16.20 9.41
N ALA A 82 0.02 -16.13 9.23
CA ALA A 82 0.64 -15.85 7.93
C ALA A 82 2.08 -16.38 7.92
N ALA A 83 2.22 -17.71 8.01
CA ALA A 83 3.41 -18.43 7.56
C ALA A 83 2.93 -19.68 6.82
N PRO A 84 3.24 -19.78 5.53
CA PRO A 84 4.17 -20.83 5.09
C PRO A 84 5.50 -20.27 4.60
#